data_AF-A0A955MV79-F1
#
_entry.id   AF-A0A955MV79-F1
#
_cell.length_a   1.000
_cell.length_b   1.000
_cell.length_c   1.000
_cell.angle_alpha   90.00
_cell.angle_beta   90.00
_cell.angle_gamma   90.00
#
_symmetry.space_group_name_H-M   'P 1'
#
loop_
_entity.id
_entity.type
_entity.pdbx_description
1 polymer ?
#
loop_
_entity_poly.entity_id
_entity_poly.type
_entity_poly.pdbx_seq_one_letter_code
_entity_poly.pdbx_strand_id
1 'polypeptide(L)'
;MTSPTGAKVPLRAVADIERSMGPNEIFHENSRRRIYVMCNVAEADLGSVVNQIDSKLRNDVEFPEGYTWSIGGQYEQMVESTRTMTTLSLVAFFIILSILVVEFRSFPLAVIILLNIPMALIGSVLALVITNTTVNMGALVGFIALCGIASRNGILLISHFITLVHDEGEDLTPQTILRGCQERLTPVLMTALTTNLGLIPLVLAKGEPGKEILYPVALVIFGGLLSSTILDWTITPATVWMFGRKGILRGKKGIAGNGEFDLEESESTQTE
;
A
#
# COMPACT_ATOMS: atom_id res chain seq x y z
N MET A 1 68.62 21.17 13.37
CA MET A 1 68.89 19.72 13.46
C MET A 1 70.38 19.51 13.64
N THR A 2 70.80 18.37 14.20
CA THR A 2 72.22 18.01 14.32
C THR A 2 72.60 17.12 13.15
N SER A 3 73.58 17.55 12.35
CA SER A 3 74.17 16.76 11.26
C SER A 3 74.82 15.47 11.82
N PRO A 4 74.95 14.40 11.03
CA PRO A 4 75.75 13.22 11.41
C PRO A 4 77.17 13.54 11.89
N THR A 5 77.71 14.70 11.50
CA THR A 5 79.02 15.23 11.92
C THR A 5 78.99 16.10 13.20
N GLY A 6 77.85 16.19 13.89
CA GLY A 6 77.69 16.95 15.15
C GLY A 6 77.41 18.45 14.99
N ALA A 7 77.46 18.99 13.78
CA ALA A 7 77.19 20.40 13.51
C ALA A 7 75.69 20.75 13.64
N LYS A 8 75.37 21.89 14.25
CA LYS A 8 74.00 22.43 14.30
C LYS A 8 73.67 23.18 13.01
N VAL A 9 72.75 22.63 12.22
CA VAL A 9 72.36 23.21 10.92
C VAL A 9 70.89 23.68 10.99
N PRO A 10 70.57 24.91 10.52
CA PRO A 10 69.19 25.38 10.44
C PRO A 10 68.40 24.56 9.42
N LEU A 11 67.11 24.29 9.70
CA LEU A 11 66.27 23.41 8.86
C LEU A 11 66.14 23.93 7.41
N ARG A 12 66.19 25.25 7.22
CA ARG A 12 66.16 25.91 5.90
C ARG A 12 67.39 25.60 5.03
N ALA A 13 68.51 25.14 5.59
CA ALA A 13 69.69 24.78 4.81
C ALA A 13 69.63 23.38 4.19
N VAL A 14 68.60 22.58 4.54
CA VAL A 14 68.43 21.19 4.08
C VAL A 14 67.06 20.93 3.44
N ALA A 15 66.06 21.80 3.66
CA ALA A 15 64.74 21.68 3.06
C ALA A 15 64.14 23.08 2.79
N ASP A 16 63.36 23.18 1.71
CA ASP A 16 62.51 24.35 1.47
C ASP A 16 61.21 24.20 2.27
N ILE A 17 60.83 25.25 3.00
CA ILE A 17 59.70 25.20 3.94
C ILE A 17 58.65 26.18 3.43
N GLU A 18 57.67 25.62 2.72
CA GLU A 18 56.52 26.35 2.22
C GLU A 18 55.25 25.97 2.99
N ARG A 19 54.39 26.96 3.25
CA ARG A 19 53.04 26.69 3.76
C ARG A 19 52.13 26.45 2.56
N SER A 20 51.81 25.20 2.30
CA SER A 20 50.79 24.80 1.32
C SER A 20 49.48 24.45 2.01
N MET A 21 48.35 24.69 1.33
CA MET A 21 47.07 24.08 1.72
C MET A 21 46.96 22.70 1.05
N GLY A 22 46.61 21.69 1.85
CA GLY A 22 46.34 20.32 1.40
C GLY A 22 45.07 19.78 2.05
N PRO A 23 44.47 18.71 1.48
CA PRO A 23 43.29 18.10 2.07
C PRO A 23 43.63 17.50 3.43
N ASN A 24 42.79 17.79 4.43
CA ASN A 24 42.93 17.25 5.79
C ASN A 24 42.60 15.74 5.84
N GLU A 25 41.67 15.30 5.00
CA GLU A 25 41.24 13.91 4.89
C GLU A 25 40.78 13.61 3.45
N ILE A 26 41.03 12.39 2.98
CA ILE A 26 40.63 11.95 1.64
C ILE A 26 39.68 10.76 1.77
N PHE A 27 38.39 11.03 1.59
CA PHE A 27 37.37 9.98 1.58
C PHE A 27 37.37 9.22 0.26
N HIS A 28 37.18 7.90 0.37
CA HIS A 28 37.09 7.00 -0.76
C HIS A 28 35.86 6.13 -0.62
N GLU A 29 35.15 5.91 -1.73
CA GLU A 29 34.05 4.97 -1.82
C GLU A 29 34.18 4.18 -3.12
N ASN A 30 34.16 2.84 -3.04
CA ASN A 30 34.44 1.95 -4.17
C ASN A 30 35.75 2.32 -4.91
N SER A 31 36.80 2.63 -4.14
CA SER A 31 38.14 3.03 -4.62
C SER A 31 38.18 4.33 -5.45
N ARG A 32 37.10 5.13 -5.46
CA ARG A 32 37.06 6.47 -6.05
C ARG A 32 37.06 7.52 -4.95
N ARG A 33 37.81 8.61 -5.14
CA ARG A 33 37.79 9.76 -4.22
C ARG A 33 36.40 10.41 -4.25
N ARG A 34 35.85 10.70 -3.08
CA ARG A 34 34.52 11.30 -2.92
C ARG A 34 34.60 12.51 -2.00
N ILE A 35 33.75 13.50 -2.27
CA ILE A 35 33.50 14.64 -1.38
C ILE A 35 32.04 14.56 -0.96
N TYR A 36 31.76 14.62 0.34
CA TYR A 36 30.40 14.65 0.87
C TYR A 36 29.91 16.09 0.97
N VAL A 37 28.73 16.37 0.42
CA VAL A 37 27.97 17.61 0.64
C VAL A 37 26.72 17.21 1.40
N MET A 38 26.65 17.61 2.67
CA MET A 38 25.51 17.29 3.54
C MET A 38 24.56 18.48 3.59
N CYS A 39 23.26 18.21 3.46
CA CYS A 39 22.19 19.18 3.60
C CYS A 39 21.11 18.59 4.51
N ASN A 40 20.58 19.39 5.44
CA ASN A 40 19.46 18.98 6.28
C ASN A 40 18.18 19.67 5.79
N VAL A 41 17.11 18.89 5.61
CA VAL A 41 15.81 19.40 5.17
C VAL A 41 14.89 19.42 6.38
N ALA A 42 14.44 20.61 6.80
CA ALA A 42 13.61 20.79 8.00
C ALA A 42 12.12 20.92 7.70
N GLU A 43 11.74 21.72 6.69
CA GLU A 43 10.34 22.12 6.46
C GLU A 43 9.77 21.66 5.10
N ALA A 44 10.56 20.93 4.30
CA ALA A 44 10.16 20.51 2.95
C ALA A 44 10.20 18.99 2.79
N ASP A 45 9.40 18.48 1.85
CA ASP A 45 9.41 17.07 1.47
C ASP A 45 10.77 16.68 0.86
N LEU A 46 11.39 15.63 1.42
CA LEU A 46 12.73 15.18 1.03
C LEU A 46 12.80 14.86 -0.47
N GLY A 47 11.79 14.18 -1.01
CA GLY A 47 11.74 13.81 -2.43
C GLY A 47 11.70 15.05 -3.33
N SER A 48 10.86 16.02 -2.97
CA SER A 48 10.72 17.28 -3.69
C SER A 48 12.00 18.11 -3.70
N VAL A 49 12.69 18.21 -2.56
CA VAL A 49 13.98 18.94 -2.47
C VAL A 49 15.06 18.24 -3.28
N VAL A 50 15.15 16.91 -3.19
CA VAL A 50 16.13 16.14 -3.96
C VAL A 50 15.89 16.28 -5.46
N ASN A 51 14.63 16.23 -5.91
CA ASN A 51 14.30 16.43 -7.33
C ASN A 51 14.67 17.83 -7.83
N GLN A 52 14.52 18.87 -6.99
CA GLN A 52 14.97 20.22 -7.32
C GLN A 52 16.49 20.32 -7.39
N ILE A 53 17.21 19.67 -6.47
CA ILE A 53 18.67 19.61 -6.47
C ILE A 53 19.18 18.88 -7.71
N ASP A 54 18.62 17.70 -8.03
CA ASP A 54 18.95 16.92 -9.23
C ASP A 54 18.73 17.76 -10.50
N SER A 55 17.59 18.44 -10.60
CA SER A 55 17.26 19.29 -11.76
C SER A 55 18.23 20.47 -11.92
N LYS A 56 18.60 21.14 -10.82
CA LYS A 56 19.57 22.25 -10.86
C LYS A 56 20.98 21.76 -11.18
N LEU A 57 21.40 20.63 -10.61
CA LEU A 57 22.71 20.03 -10.88
C LEU A 57 22.87 19.63 -12.35
N ARG A 58 21.80 19.18 -13.00
CA ARG A 58 21.83 18.81 -14.43
C ARG A 58 21.87 20.01 -15.37
N ASN A 59 21.22 21.11 -15.00
CA ASN A 59 21.03 22.27 -15.88
C ASN A 59 22.07 23.38 -15.68
N ASP A 60 22.50 23.61 -14.44
CA ASP A 60 23.30 24.79 -14.07
C ASP A 60 24.77 24.46 -13.77
N VAL A 61 25.14 23.18 -13.69
CA VAL A 61 26.49 22.74 -13.29
C VAL A 61 27.08 21.78 -14.32
N GLU A 62 28.12 22.24 -15.02
CA GLU A 62 28.95 21.38 -15.86
C GLU A 62 30.06 20.74 -15.00
N PHE A 63 30.04 19.41 -14.92
CA PHE A 63 31.09 18.65 -14.25
C PHE A 63 32.26 18.36 -15.21
N PRO A 64 33.52 18.56 -14.80
CA PRO A 64 34.68 18.16 -15.59
C PRO A 64 34.68 16.66 -15.88
N GLU A 65 35.35 16.24 -16.96
CA GLU A 65 35.44 14.83 -17.33
C GLU A 65 36.00 13.96 -16.17
N GLY A 66 35.35 12.82 -15.94
CA GLY A 66 35.72 11.88 -14.87
C GLY A 66 35.05 12.16 -13.51
N TYR A 67 34.33 13.27 -13.35
CA TYR A 67 33.53 13.54 -12.16
C TYR A 67 32.10 13.04 -12.32
N THR A 68 31.61 12.34 -11.30
CA THR A 68 30.22 11.88 -11.20
C THR A 68 29.65 12.31 -9.87
N TRP A 69 28.38 12.71 -9.85
CA TRP A 69 27.66 12.96 -8.61
C TRP A 69 26.56 11.92 -8.44
N SER A 70 26.23 11.63 -7.18
CA SER A 70 25.15 10.72 -6.80
C SER A 70 24.53 11.25 -5.52
N ILE A 71 23.20 11.25 -5.45
CA ILE A 71 22.48 11.64 -4.23
C ILE A 71 22.26 10.37 -3.40
N GLY A 72 22.95 10.29 -2.27
CA GLY A 72 22.86 9.16 -1.34
C GLY A 72 22.13 9.52 -0.03
N GLY A 73 22.18 8.61 0.94
CA GLY A 73 21.64 8.84 2.28
C GLY A 73 20.17 8.42 2.40
N GLN A 74 19.34 9.23 3.09
CA GLN A 74 17.93 8.88 3.34
C GLN A 74 17.10 8.78 2.06
N TYR A 75 17.44 9.55 1.03
CA TYR A 75 16.74 9.50 -0.26
C TYR A 75 16.96 8.17 -0.99
N GLU A 76 18.19 7.65 -0.99
CA GLU A 76 18.50 6.34 -1.59
C GLU A 76 17.72 5.22 -0.89
N GLN A 77 17.70 5.25 0.45
CA GLN A 77 16.90 4.31 1.25
C GLN A 77 15.39 4.45 0.97
N MET A 78 14.89 5.68 0.79
CA MET A 78 13.50 5.94 0.42
C MET A 78 13.17 5.35 -0.95
N VAL A 79 13.99 5.60 -1.97
CA VAL A 79 13.78 5.08 -3.34
C VAL A 79 13.82 3.55 -3.36
N GLU A 80 14.79 2.94 -2.68
CA GLU A 80 14.89 1.48 -2.58
C GLU A 80 13.68 0.88 -1.86
N SER A 81 13.27 1.48 -0.73
CA SER A 81 12.10 1.04 0.04
C SER A 81 10.81 1.20 -0.75
N THR A 82 10.61 2.35 -1.41
CA THR A 82 9.45 2.60 -2.27
C THR A 82 9.40 1.59 -3.41
N ARG A 83 10.50 1.35 -4.12
CA ARG A 83 10.55 0.36 -5.22
C ARG A 83 10.19 -1.04 -4.73
N THR A 84 10.75 -1.44 -3.60
CA THR A 84 10.49 -2.75 -2.99
C THR A 84 9.01 -2.86 -2.58
N MET A 85 8.46 -1.84 -1.90
CA MET A 85 7.05 -1.78 -1.51
C MET A 85 6.10 -1.80 -2.70
N THR A 86 6.35 -1.01 -3.75
CA THR A 86 5.52 -0.99 -4.96
C THR A 86 5.53 -2.35 -5.65
N THR A 87 6.71 -3.00 -5.73
CA THR A 87 6.83 -4.34 -6.33
C THR A 87 6.06 -5.39 -5.52
N LEU A 88 6.26 -5.43 -4.19
CA LEU A 88 5.55 -6.34 -3.29
C LEU A 88 4.04 -6.10 -3.31
N SER A 89 3.60 -4.83 -3.32
CA SER A 89 2.19 -4.46 -3.39
C SER A 89 1.54 -4.92 -4.70
N LEU A 90 2.22 -4.78 -5.84
CA LEU A 90 1.74 -5.30 -7.12
C LEU A 90 1.64 -6.83 -7.12
N VAL A 91 2.65 -7.52 -6.59
CA VAL A 91 2.62 -8.99 -6.47
C VAL A 91 1.45 -9.44 -5.58
N ALA A 92 1.28 -8.82 -4.42
CA ALA A 92 0.17 -9.12 -3.51
C ALA A 92 -1.19 -8.84 -4.15
N PHE A 93 -1.33 -7.75 -4.90
CA PHE A 93 -2.54 -7.42 -5.65
C PHE A 93 -2.90 -8.51 -6.67
N PHE A 94 -1.92 -8.99 -7.46
CA PHE A 94 -2.18 -10.07 -8.41
C PHE A 94 -2.50 -11.40 -7.74
N ILE A 95 -1.89 -11.71 -6.59
CA ILE A 95 -2.22 -12.90 -5.79
C ILE A 95 -3.68 -12.82 -5.30
N ILE A 96 -4.08 -11.69 -4.69
CA ILE A 96 -5.45 -11.48 -4.20
C ILE A 96 -6.45 -11.57 -5.35
N LEU A 97 -6.16 -10.90 -6.48
CA LEU A 97 -6.99 -10.99 -7.68
C LEU A 97 -7.13 -12.44 -8.16
N SER A 98 -6.04 -13.19 -8.19
CA SER A 98 -6.05 -14.60 -8.62
C SER A 98 -6.91 -15.45 -7.69
N ILE A 99 -6.78 -15.28 -6.37
CA ILE A 99 -7.59 -15.99 -5.37
C ILE A 99 -9.08 -15.67 -5.57
N LEU A 100 -9.44 -14.40 -5.75
CA LEU A 100 -10.84 -14.00 -5.97
C LEU A 100 -11.40 -14.55 -7.29
N VAL A 101 -10.59 -14.59 -8.35
CA VAL A 101 -11.01 -15.17 -9.63
C VAL A 101 -11.25 -16.67 -9.49
N VAL A 102 -10.43 -17.38 -8.71
CA VAL A 102 -10.62 -18.81 -8.43
C VAL A 102 -11.88 -19.04 -7.60
N GLU A 103 -12.05 -18.27 -6.52
CA GLU A 103 -13.19 -18.37 -5.60
C GLU A 103 -14.53 -18.18 -6.33
N PHE A 104 -14.65 -17.09 -7.10
CA PHE A 104 -15.91 -16.73 -7.75
C PHE A 104 -16.04 -17.24 -9.18
N ARG A 105 -14.99 -17.89 -9.72
CA ARG A 105 -14.88 -18.36 -11.12
C ARG A 105 -15.26 -17.27 -12.14
N SER A 106 -15.07 -16.00 -11.77
CA SER A 106 -15.60 -14.84 -12.50
C SER A 106 -14.73 -13.60 -12.27
N PHE A 107 -14.01 -13.19 -13.32
CA PHE A 107 -13.20 -11.98 -13.33
C PHE A 107 -13.96 -10.68 -13.01
N PRO A 108 -15.14 -10.39 -13.60
CA PRO A 108 -15.85 -9.14 -13.28
C PRO A 108 -16.26 -9.08 -11.80
N LEU A 109 -16.56 -10.23 -11.19
CA LEU A 109 -16.95 -10.28 -9.79
C LEU A 109 -15.77 -10.01 -8.85
N ALA A 110 -14.60 -10.57 -9.16
CA ALA A 110 -13.36 -10.26 -8.47
C ALA A 110 -13.00 -8.77 -8.53
N VAL A 111 -13.16 -8.13 -9.69
CA VAL A 111 -12.90 -6.69 -9.87
C VAL A 111 -13.89 -5.83 -9.06
N ILE A 112 -15.17 -6.21 -8.99
CA ILE A 112 -16.16 -5.51 -8.17
C ILE A 112 -15.75 -5.53 -6.69
N ILE A 113 -15.31 -6.68 -6.17
CA ILE A 113 -14.80 -6.79 -4.78
C ILE A 113 -13.58 -5.89 -4.58
N LEU A 114 -12.67 -5.88 -5.56
CA LEU A 114 -11.46 -5.08 -5.50
C LEU A 114 -11.73 -3.58 -5.52
N LEU A 115 -12.87 -3.15 -6.10
CA LEU A 115 -13.32 -1.76 -6.12
C LEU A 115 -13.65 -1.23 -4.71
N ASN A 116 -13.91 -2.10 -3.74
CA ASN A 116 -14.12 -1.70 -2.35
C ASN A 116 -12.85 -1.19 -1.68
N ILE A 117 -11.68 -1.65 -2.13
CA ILE A 117 -10.38 -1.23 -1.59
C ILE A 117 -10.15 0.28 -1.80
N PRO A 118 -10.20 0.84 -3.03
CA PRO A 118 -10.01 2.28 -3.23
C PRO A 118 -11.10 3.11 -2.54
N MET A 119 -12.33 2.62 -2.42
CA MET A 119 -13.38 3.30 -1.65
C MET A 119 -13.00 3.45 -0.17
N ALA A 120 -12.48 2.38 0.43
CA ALA A 120 -12.01 2.41 1.81
C ALA A 120 -10.80 3.34 1.97
N LEU A 121 -9.85 3.31 1.04
CA LEU A 121 -8.65 4.16 1.07
C LEU A 121 -8.99 5.65 1.02
N ILE A 122 -10.01 6.07 0.26
CA ILE A 122 -10.45 7.47 0.21
C ILE A 122 -10.80 7.98 1.61
N GLY A 123 -11.58 7.23 2.38
CA GLY A 123 -11.95 7.59 3.75
C GLY A 123 -10.75 7.67 4.70
N SER A 124 -9.82 6.72 4.58
CA SER A 124 -8.62 6.69 5.41
C SER A 124 -7.67 7.84 5.15
N VAL A 125 -7.42 8.16 3.87
CA VAL A 125 -6.57 9.28 3.50
C VAL A 125 -7.21 10.59 3.94
N LEU A 126 -8.52 10.76 3.76
CA LEU A 126 -9.25 11.93 4.27
C LEU A 126 -9.10 12.07 5.79
N ALA A 127 -9.21 10.99 6.54
CA ALA A 127 -9.03 11.04 7.99
C ALA A 127 -7.62 11.49 8.37
N LEU A 128 -6.57 10.95 7.73
CA LEU A 128 -5.18 11.36 7.98
C LEU A 128 -4.95 12.85 7.67
N VAL A 129 -5.49 13.33 6.54
CA VAL A 129 -5.39 14.73 6.11
C VAL A 129 -6.10 15.66 7.10
N ILE A 130 -7.35 15.35 7.48
CA ILE A 130 -8.10 16.14 8.46
C ILE A 130 -7.35 16.24 9.79
N THR A 131 -6.61 15.19 10.15
CA THR A 131 -5.92 15.10 11.44
C THR A 131 -4.46 15.58 11.40
N ASN A 132 -3.97 15.97 10.22
CA ASN A 132 -2.57 16.31 9.93
C ASN A 132 -1.59 15.23 10.42
N THR A 133 -1.94 13.96 10.19
CA THR A 133 -1.10 12.81 10.54
C THR A 133 -0.34 12.35 9.30
N THR A 134 0.98 12.19 9.41
CA THR A 134 1.81 11.70 8.30
C THR A 134 1.61 10.20 8.08
N VAL A 135 1.86 9.75 6.84
CA VAL A 135 1.88 8.33 6.52
C VAL A 135 3.17 7.73 7.05
N ASN A 136 3.08 6.93 8.12
CA ASN A 136 4.20 6.21 8.70
C ASN A 136 3.94 4.70 8.69
N MET A 137 4.85 3.90 9.26
CA MET A 137 4.71 2.45 9.35
C MET A 137 3.39 1.99 9.98
N GLY A 138 2.89 2.71 10.99
CA GLY A 138 1.59 2.44 11.61
C GLY A 138 0.44 2.64 10.62
N ALA A 139 0.41 3.78 9.91
CA ALA A 139 -0.60 4.04 8.89
C ALA A 139 -0.62 2.94 7.80
N LEU A 140 0.56 2.46 7.38
CA LEU A 140 0.68 1.37 6.40
C LEU A 140 0.05 0.06 6.88
N VAL A 141 0.31 -0.35 8.13
CA VAL A 141 -0.34 -1.53 8.72
C VAL A 141 -1.85 -1.35 8.78
N GLY A 142 -2.32 -0.14 9.12
CA GLY A 142 -3.74 0.21 9.09
C GLY A 142 -4.36 0.07 7.70
N PHE A 143 -3.67 0.51 6.63
CA PHE A 143 -4.18 0.40 5.26
C PHE A 143 -4.30 -1.07 4.84
N ILE A 144 -3.31 -1.90 5.13
CA ILE A 144 -3.36 -3.35 4.82
C ILE A 144 -4.52 -4.02 5.55
N ALA A 145 -4.69 -3.74 6.84
CA ALA A 145 -5.79 -4.27 7.63
C ALA A 145 -7.15 -3.84 7.06
N LEU A 146 -7.29 -2.57 6.70
CA LEU A 146 -8.49 -2.03 6.08
C LEU A 146 -8.83 -2.69 4.74
N CYS A 147 -7.84 -2.92 3.87
CA CYS A 147 -8.04 -3.63 2.60
C CYS A 147 -8.64 -5.03 2.84
N GLY A 148 -8.16 -5.74 3.87
CA GLY A 148 -8.71 -7.03 4.29
C GLY A 148 -10.16 -6.94 4.78
N ILE A 149 -10.47 -5.95 5.63
CA ILE A 149 -11.83 -5.76 6.14
C ILE A 149 -12.80 -5.37 5.01
N ALA A 150 -12.40 -4.43 4.14
CA ALA A 150 -13.21 -3.96 3.02
C ALA A 150 -13.47 -5.06 1.98
N SER A 151 -12.44 -5.85 1.64
CA SER A 151 -12.59 -6.99 0.74
C SER A 151 -13.49 -8.07 1.34
N ARG A 152 -13.36 -8.39 2.64
CA ARG A 152 -14.26 -9.33 3.34
C ARG A 152 -15.73 -8.89 3.26
N ASN A 153 -16.01 -7.60 3.46
CA ASN A 153 -17.37 -7.08 3.36
C ASN A 153 -17.93 -7.24 1.93
N GLY A 154 -17.13 -6.92 0.92
CA GLY A 154 -17.51 -7.12 -0.49
C GLY A 154 -17.74 -8.58 -0.86
N ILE A 155 -16.86 -9.48 -0.41
CA ILE A 155 -16.98 -10.94 -0.59
C ILE A 155 -18.30 -11.45 -0.01
N LEU A 156 -18.64 -11.05 1.23
CA LEU A 156 -19.86 -11.50 1.89
C LEU A 156 -21.13 -11.01 1.19
N LEU A 157 -21.15 -9.76 0.72
CA LEU A 157 -22.30 -9.20 0.01
C LEU A 157 -22.51 -9.92 -1.33
N ILE A 158 -21.43 -10.13 -2.09
CA ILE A 158 -21.48 -10.84 -3.37
C ILE A 158 -21.85 -12.31 -3.20
N SER A 159 -21.26 -12.99 -2.21
CA SER A 159 -21.60 -14.38 -1.89
C SER A 159 -23.09 -14.51 -1.58
N HIS A 160 -23.67 -13.54 -0.88
CA HIS A 160 -25.11 -13.54 -0.60
C HIS A 160 -25.95 -13.40 -1.87
N PHE A 161 -25.57 -12.52 -2.79
CA PHE A 161 -26.26 -12.42 -4.08
C PHE A 161 -26.17 -13.72 -4.90
N ILE A 162 -25.05 -14.43 -4.83
CA ILE A 162 -24.90 -15.74 -5.47
C ILE A 162 -25.87 -16.73 -4.83
N THR A 163 -25.91 -16.84 -3.51
CA THR A 163 -26.84 -17.71 -2.78
C THR A 163 -28.30 -17.45 -3.13
N LEU A 164 -28.74 -16.18 -3.17
CA LEU A 164 -30.12 -15.84 -3.56
C LEU A 164 -30.47 -16.30 -4.99
N VAL A 165 -29.53 -16.20 -5.93
CA VAL A 165 -29.77 -16.56 -7.34
C VAL A 165 -29.68 -18.07 -7.59
N HIS A 166 -28.84 -18.79 -6.84
CA HIS A 166 -28.56 -20.21 -7.08
C HIS A 166 -29.36 -21.12 -6.17
N ASP A 167 -29.38 -20.83 -4.87
CA ASP A 167 -29.96 -21.70 -3.86
C ASP A 167 -31.45 -21.40 -3.67
N GLU A 168 -31.83 -20.11 -3.69
CA GLU A 168 -33.25 -19.69 -3.63
C GLU A 168 -33.91 -19.61 -5.02
N GLY A 169 -33.12 -19.76 -6.09
CA GLY A 169 -33.61 -19.79 -7.48
C GLY A 169 -34.14 -18.44 -7.99
N GLU A 170 -33.93 -17.34 -7.27
CA GLU A 170 -34.42 -16.03 -7.67
C GLU A 170 -33.73 -15.52 -8.95
N ASP A 171 -34.46 -14.75 -9.76
CA ASP A 171 -33.85 -13.99 -10.85
C ASP A 171 -33.12 -12.77 -10.29
N LEU A 172 -31.99 -12.42 -10.91
CA LEU A 172 -31.23 -11.21 -10.55
C LEU A 172 -32.03 -9.95 -10.95
N THR A 173 -32.97 -9.57 -10.09
CA THR A 173 -33.80 -8.38 -10.21
C THR A 173 -33.35 -7.30 -9.22
N PRO A 174 -33.71 -6.03 -9.44
CA PRO A 174 -33.45 -4.97 -8.47
C PRO A 174 -34.04 -5.27 -7.08
N GLN A 175 -35.14 -6.02 -7.01
CA GLN A 175 -35.78 -6.42 -5.75
C GLN A 175 -34.91 -7.42 -4.97
N THR A 176 -34.36 -8.43 -5.64
CA THR A 176 -33.41 -9.39 -5.07
C THR A 176 -32.14 -8.72 -4.56
N ILE A 177 -31.59 -7.76 -5.31
CA ILE A 177 -30.42 -6.97 -4.87
C ILE A 177 -30.75 -6.15 -3.63
N LEU A 178 -31.91 -5.48 -3.61
CA LEU A 178 -32.36 -4.69 -2.46
C LEU A 178 -32.55 -5.58 -1.22
N ARG A 179 -33.19 -6.75 -1.37
CA ARG A 179 -33.36 -7.74 -0.30
C ARG A 179 -32.01 -8.21 0.23
N GLY A 180 -31.08 -8.58 -0.65
CA GLY A 180 -29.74 -9.01 -0.25
C GLY A 180 -28.95 -7.91 0.47
N CYS A 181 -29.06 -6.66 0.03
CA CYS A 181 -28.48 -5.51 0.74
C CYS A 181 -29.11 -5.31 2.12
N GLN A 182 -30.43 -5.41 2.26
CA GLN A 182 -31.14 -5.24 3.53
C GLN A 182 -30.77 -6.32 4.55
N GLU A 183 -30.69 -7.58 4.12
CA GLU A 183 -30.31 -8.71 4.98
C GLU A 183 -28.86 -8.61 5.47
N ARG A 184 -27.97 -8.02 4.65
CA ARG A 184 -26.55 -7.82 5.00
C ARG A 184 -26.25 -6.48 5.67
N LEU A 185 -27.18 -5.54 5.63
CA LEU A 185 -27.07 -4.22 6.25
C LEU A 185 -26.70 -4.32 7.73
N THR A 186 -27.49 -5.10 8.48
CA THR A 186 -27.40 -5.20 9.94
C THR A 186 -26.08 -5.84 10.38
N PRO A 187 -25.66 -6.99 9.83
CA PRO A 187 -24.35 -7.57 10.15
C PRO A 187 -23.16 -6.66 9.81
N VAL A 188 -23.18 -6.00 8.64
CA VAL A 188 -22.08 -5.12 8.22
C VAL A 188 -21.98 -3.91 9.14
N LEU A 189 -23.10 -3.24 9.44
CA LEU A 189 -23.13 -2.14 10.41
C LEU A 189 -22.62 -2.58 11.79
N MET A 190 -23.03 -3.74 12.28
CA MET A 190 -22.61 -4.23 13.58
C MET A 190 -21.07 -4.31 13.63
N THR A 191 -20.45 -4.91 12.62
CA THR A 191 -18.97 -5.01 12.58
C THR A 191 -18.28 -3.66 12.45
N ALA A 192 -18.81 -2.76 11.60
CA ALA A 192 -18.24 -1.42 11.41
C ALA A 192 -18.35 -0.58 12.68
N LEU A 193 -19.52 -0.58 13.33
CA LEU A 193 -19.76 0.15 14.57
C LEU A 193 -18.93 -0.41 15.72
N THR A 194 -18.89 -1.73 15.92
CA THR A 194 -18.08 -2.34 16.98
C THR A 194 -16.59 -2.02 16.80
N THR A 195 -16.08 -2.12 15.57
CA THR A 195 -14.67 -1.79 15.29
C THR A 195 -14.39 -0.31 15.54
N ASN A 196 -15.24 0.58 15.01
CA ASN A 196 -15.05 2.01 15.20
C ASN A 196 -15.14 2.42 16.68
N LEU A 197 -16.13 1.91 17.43
CA LEU A 197 -16.26 2.15 18.87
C LEU A 197 -15.04 1.64 19.65
N GLY A 198 -14.51 0.47 19.30
CA GLY A 198 -13.29 -0.07 19.90
C GLY A 198 -12.03 0.76 19.61
N LEU A 199 -12.00 1.46 18.47
CA LEU A 199 -10.87 2.30 18.07
C LEU A 199 -10.95 3.73 18.61
N ILE A 200 -12.12 4.21 19.08
CA ILE A 200 -12.27 5.55 19.68
C ILE A 200 -11.17 5.88 20.70
N PRO A 201 -10.89 5.05 21.72
CA PRO A 201 -9.86 5.39 22.71
C PRO A 201 -8.46 5.50 22.11
N LEU A 202 -8.15 4.75 21.05
CA LEU A 202 -6.85 4.84 20.37
C LEU A 202 -6.76 6.12 19.52
N VAL A 203 -7.85 6.50 18.86
CA VAL A 203 -7.93 7.75 18.08
C VAL A 203 -7.90 8.99 18.99
N LEU A 204 -8.32 8.89 20.25
CA LEU A 204 -8.23 10.02 21.20
C LEU A 204 -6.85 10.13 21.87
N ALA A 205 -6.05 9.08 21.88
CA ALA A 205 -4.77 9.02 22.57
C ALA A 205 -3.59 9.62 21.77
N LYS A 206 -3.84 10.72 21.04
CA LYS A 206 -2.85 11.39 20.20
C LYS A 206 -1.69 11.90 21.05
N GLY A 207 -0.46 11.48 20.74
CA GLY A 207 0.76 11.97 21.38
C GLY A 207 1.09 11.34 22.73
N GLU A 208 0.38 10.29 23.15
CA GLU A 208 0.76 9.55 24.34
C GLU A 208 1.98 8.62 24.08
N PRO A 209 2.96 8.56 25.00
CA PRO A 209 4.12 7.68 24.87
C PRO A 209 3.70 6.22 24.64
N GLY A 210 4.28 5.58 23.63
CA GLY A 210 3.98 4.18 23.27
C GLY A 210 2.76 4.00 22.35
N LYS A 211 2.00 5.04 22.02
CA LYS A 211 0.86 4.98 21.09
C LYS A 211 1.12 5.62 19.72
N GLU A 212 2.36 6.03 19.45
CA GLU A 212 2.77 6.70 18.21
C GLU A 212 2.53 5.85 16.95
N ILE A 213 2.59 4.52 17.07
CA ILE A 213 2.28 3.58 15.98
C ILE A 213 0.79 3.23 15.97
N LEU A 214 0.16 3.09 17.14
CA LEU A 214 -1.24 2.67 17.26
C LEU A 214 -2.22 3.75 16.81
N TYR A 215 -1.90 5.01 17.07
CA TYR A 215 -2.76 6.14 16.71
C TYR A 215 -2.99 6.25 15.19
N PRO A 216 -1.94 6.26 14.33
CA PRO A 216 -2.15 6.27 12.87
C PRO A 216 -2.85 5.02 12.34
N VAL A 217 -2.55 3.83 12.91
CA VAL A 217 -3.25 2.57 12.54
C VAL A 217 -4.76 2.72 12.78
N ALA A 218 -5.15 3.15 13.97
CA ALA A 218 -6.55 3.27 14.37
C ALA A 218 -7.28 4.30 13.51
N LEU A 219 -6.63 5.41 13.20
CA LEU A 219 -7.21 6.51 12.44
C LEU A 219 -7.50 6.12 10.98
N VAL A 220 -6.58 5.38 10.36
CA VAL A 220 -6.76 4.82 9.01
C VAL A 220 -7.94 3.86 8.97
N ILE A 221 -8.03 2.92 9.93
CA ILE A 221 -9.12 1.94 9.97
C ILE A 221 -10.47 2.63 10.24
N PHE A 222 -10.51 3.58 11.19
CA PHE A 222 -11.73 4.30 11.56
C PHE A 222 -12.30 5.10 10.37
N GLY A 223 -11.48 5.93 9.73
CA GLY A 223 -11.91 6.72 8.57
C GLY A 223 -12.27 5.86 7.36
N GLY A 224 -11.49 4.81 7.13
CA GLY A 224 -11.71 3.89 6.02
C GLY A 224 -12.98 3.07 6.14
N LEU A 225 -13.28 2.57 7.34
CA LEU A 225 -14.50 1.82 7.61
C LEU A 225 -15.75 2.68 7.47
N LEU A 226 -15.73 3.92 7.98
CA LEU A 226 -16.85 4.84 7.83
C LEU A 226 -17.17 5.10 6.35
N SER A 227 -16.14 5.44 5.57
CA SER A 227 -16.31 5.71 4.15
C SER A 227 -16.69 4.46 3.37
N SER A 228 -15.99 3.35 3.58
CA SER A 228 -16.26 2.07 2.90
C SER A 228 -17.67 1.58 3.17
N THR A 229 -18.20 1.69 4.40
CA THR A 229 -19.54 1.18 4.73
C THR A 229 -20.62 1.96 3.98
N ILE A 230 -20.48 3.29 3.89
CA ILE A 230 -21.43 4.15 3.17
C ILE A 230 -21.34 3.92 1.65
N LEU A 231 -20.12 3.85 1.12
CA LEU A 231 -19.86 3.71 -0.30
C LEU A 231 -20.22 2.30 -0.81
N ASP A 232 -19.94 1.25 -0.04
CA ASP A 232 -20.23 -0.14 -0.41
C ASP A 232 -21.74 -0.36 -0.60
N TRP A 233 -22.59 0.21 0.25
CA TRP A 233 -24.05 0.13 0.07
C TRP A 233 -24.59 0.88 -1.14
N THR A 234 -23.88 1.88 -1.63
CA THR A 234 -24.34 2.68 -2.76
C THR A 234 -23.77 2.15 -4.08
N ILE A 235 -22.46 1.91 -4.10
CA ILE A 235 -21.72 1.66 -5.34
C ILE A 235 -21.68 0.17 -5.67
N THR A 236 -21.54 -0.72 -4.68
CA THR A 236 -21.48 -2.16 -4.92
C THR A 236 -22.74 -2.72 -5.58
N PRO A 237 -23.98 -2.44 -5.11
CA PRO A 237 -25.18 -2.93 -5.80
C PRO A 237 -25.33 -2.33 -7.21
N ALA A 238 -24.97 -1.06 -7.41
CA ALA A 238 -25.00 -0.43 -8.72
C ALA A 238 -24.01 -1.09 -9.70
N THR A 239 -22.82 -1.45 -9.22
CA THR A 239 -21.78 -2.09 -10.03
C THR A 239 -22.13 -3.55 -10.32
N VAL A 240 -22.71 -4.26 -9.35
CA VAL A 240 -23.24 -5.63 -9.53
C VAL A 240 -24.37 -5.65 -10.56
N TRP A 241 -25.27 -4.68 -10.53
CA TRP A 241 -26.35 -4.58 -11.51
C TRP A 241 -25.81 -4.36 -12.94
N MET A 242 -24.81 -3.49 -13.09
CA MET A 242 -24.27 -3.11 -14.40
C MET A 242 -23.33 -4.17 -15.00
N PHE A 243 -22.41 -4.72 -14.18
CA PHE A 243 -21.32 -5.59 -14.64
C PHE A 243 -21.36 -7.00 -14.05
N GLY A 244 -22.00 -7.19 -12.89
CA GLY A 244 -22.06 -8.45 -12.16
C GLY A 244 -23.07 -9.46 -12.70
N ARG A 245 -24.07 -9.02 -13.49
CA ARG A 245 -25.17 -9.88 -13.98
C ARG A 245 -24.70 -11.13 -14.73
N LYS A 246 -23.71 -11.00 -15.62
CA LYS A 246 -23.14 -12.15 -16.35
C LYS A 246 -22.28 -13.06 -15.45
N GLY A 247 -21.63 -12.49 -14.43
CA GLY A 247 -20.80 -13.23 -13.48
C GLY A 247 -21.63 -14.09 -12.54
N ILE A 248 -22.67 -13.49 -11.95
CA ILE A 248 -23.58 -14.18 -11.04
C ILE A 248 -24.38 -15.26 -11.78
N LEU A 249 -24.91 -14.97 -12.98
CA LEU A 249 -25.66 -15.96 -13.76
C LEU A 249 -24.81 -17.11 -14.32
N ARG A 250 -23.48 -16.94 -14.41
CA ARG A 250 -22.58 -18.00 -14.90
C ARG A 250 -22.44 -19.16 -13.91
N GLY A 251 -22.52 -18.90 -12.60
CA GLY A 251 -22.55 -19.96 -11.61
C GLY A 251 -23.77 -20.88 -11.77
N LYS A 252 -24.92 -20.33 -12.24
CA LYS A 252 -26.19 -21.05 -12.37
C LYS A 252 -26.07 -22.17 -13.40
N LYS A 253 -25.27 -21.95 -14.45
CA LYS A 253 -24.96 -22.97 -15.48
C LYS A 253 -23.90 -23.99 -15.04
N GLY A 254 -22.95 -23.60 -14.18
CA GLY A 254 -21.90 -24.52 -13.72
C GLY A 254 -22.42 -25.59 -12.75
N ILE A 255 -23.48 -25.30 -11.99
CA ILE A 255 -24.13 -26.26 -11.09
C ILE A 255 -25.25 -27.02 -11.82
N ALA A 256 -26.05 -26.35 -12.66
CA ALA A 256 -27.08 -27.04 -13.45
C ALA A 256 -26.49 -28.07 -14.43
N GLY A 257 -25.31 -27.82 -15.00
CA GLY A 257 -24.62 -28.79 -15.86
C GLY A 257 -23.96 -29.97 -15.13
N ASN A 258 -23.77 -29.88 -13.80
CA ASN A 258 -23.31 -31.00 -12.98
C ASN A 258 -24.50 -31.81 -12.42
N GLY A 259 -25.63 -31.16 -12.14
CA GLY A 259 -26.84 -31.84 -11.66
C GLY A 259 -27.54 -32.71 -12.71
N GLU A 260 -27.28 -32.50 -14.01
CA GLU A 260 -27.76 -33.41 -15.08
C GLU A 260 -26.89 -34.67 -15.19
N PHE A 261 -25.62 -34.62 -14.76
CA PHE A 261 -24.71 -35.78 -14.75
C PHE A 261 -24.97 -36.71 -13.55
N ASP A 262 -25.35 -36.15 -12.40
CA ASP A 262 -25.62 -36.93 -11.19
C ASP A 262 -26.99 -37.65 -11.21
N LEU A 263 -27.93 -37.24 -12.09
CA LEU A 263 -29.23 -37.90 -12.20
C LEU A 263 -29.21 -39.14 -13.11
N GLU A 264 -28.40 -39.15 -14.17
CA GLU A 264 -28.21 -40.34 -15.03
C GLU A 264 -27.47 -41.48 -14.31
N GLU A 265 -26.54 -41.19 -13.40
CA GLU A 265 -25.79 -42.22 -12.65
C GLU A 265 -26.60 -42.82 -11.48
N SER A 266 -27.65 -42.13 -11.02
CA SER A 266 -28.57 -42.63 -10.00
C SER A 266 -29.63 -43.60 -10.55
N GLU A 267 -30.02 -43.47 -11.83
CA GLU A 267 -30.94 -44.41 -12.49
C GLU A 267 -30.24 -45.69 -12.96
N SER A 268 -28.95 -45.64 -13.34
CA SER A 268 -28.20 -46.83 -13.76
C SER A 268 -27.82 -47.77 -12.61
N THR A 269 -27.86 -47.30 -11.35
CA THR A 269 -27.45 -48.09 -10.18
C THR A 269 -28.62 -48.80 -9.49
N GLN A 270 -29.86 -48.61 -9.96
CA GLN A 270 -31.06 -49.30 -9.41
C GLN A 270 -31.57 -50.46 -10.28
N THR A 271 -30.86 -50.85 -11.35
CA THR A 271 -31.29 -51.94 -12.26
C THR A 271 -30.33 -53.13 -12.41
N GLU A 272 -29.38 -53.32 -11.50
CA GLU A 272 -28.62 -54.59 -11.37
C GLU A 272 -28.74 -55.23 -9.98
#